data_AF-V4P1H9-F1
#
_entry.id   AF-V4P1H9-F1
#
_cell.length_a   1.000
_cell.length_b   1.000
_cell.length_c   1.000
_cell.angle_alpha   90.00
_cell.angle_beta   90.00
_cell.angle_gamma   90.00
#
_symmetry.space_group_name_H-M   'P 1'
#
loop_
_entity.id
_entity.type
_entity.pdbx_description
1 polymer ?
#
loop_
_entity_poly.entity_id
_entity_poly.type
_entity_poly.pdbx_seq_one_letter_code
_entity_poly.pdbx_strand_id
1 'polypeptide(L)'
;MQAVGKLPQVARILETVQGDHTYIDVLIRDDISGAEIGRPTLTTVIDVKSRCILGYYISFDPPSFGTFAQCFKRCLTPKINCIGSEEFPILQDIFGLPSVVVLDNAMEFTGISTQDAMNDIGVVLIFPPVKTPEAKPFVERLFGTLNSMGFRSLEGTTLNQAQKAKRGGDYKPTASLTLNALHEIIDHLIHAYHIAGHTGLRGLPPAHVWQQDAVQYGIPVLYDLDRVDSMLAVTELRVLARDGIQIHGLMYNHGPTTNQTLESFAVKNFDRRQKLKVKYNPHDLGCIWFYHPLDHEYLRLPCTDPGYASGLTLYQHKSIEAHLEAQGLRFSTTEQRLRARLSLENKIYQVTPGLVQKQRKSLARLAAKSGTKQKLDDLGLTSITGISLLPHEPLQSRKSDAGAPPKGARRGAAKAAKTRQVNTERRKAYGEREAQINNQDNNQSVDFTDSDWKGYDYE
;
A
#
# COMPACT_ATOMS: atom_id res chain seq x y z
N MET A 1 35.76 8.49 -17.10
CA MET A 1 34.34 8.41 -17.50
C MET A 1 33.94 6.95 -17.44
N GLN A 2 33.28 6.53 -16.36
CA GLN A 2 32.69 5.19 -16.27
C GLN A 2 31.31 5.24 -16.92
N ALA A 3 31.02 4.25 -17.77
CA ALA A 3 29.76 4.13 -18.48
C ALA A 3 28.59 3.96 -17.49
N VAL A 4 27.63 4.87 -17.60
CA VAL A 4 26.30 4.75 -17.01
C VAL A 4 25.47 3.82 -17.89
N GLY A 5 24.73 2.87 -17.31
CA GLY A 5 23.49 2.39 -17.96
C GLY A 5 23.44 0.95 -18.49
N LYS A 6 23.88 -0.06 -17.73
CA LYS A 6 23.31 -1.41 -17.90
C LYS A 6 22.94 -1.96 -16.53
N LEU A 7 21.67 -2.30 -16.33
CA LEU A 7 21.27 -3.14 -15.20
C LEU A 7 22.14 -4.41 -15.24
N PRO A 8 22.66 -4.88 -14.10
CA PRO A 8 23.46 -6.10 -14.07
C PRO A 8 22.69 -7.24 -14.73
N GLN A 9 23.40 -8.11 -15.45
CA GLN A 9 22.79 -9.23 -16.13
C GLN A 9 22.21 -10.19 -15.09
N VAL A 10 20.88 -10.25 -14.99
CA VAL A 10 20.16 -11.14 -14.07
C VAL A 10 20.33 -12.58 -14.57
N ALA A 11 20.94 -13.43 -13.74
CA ALA A 11 21.33 -14.78 -14.10
C ALA A 11 20.24 -15.81 -13.78
N ARG A 12 19.52 -15.63 -12.67
CA ARG A 12 18.50 -16.56 -12.18
C ARG A 12 17.19 -15.89 -11.80
N ILE A 13 16.10 -16.66 -11.73
CA ILE A 13 14.83 -16.20 -11.16
C ILE A 13 15.04 -15.67 -9.75
N LEU A 14 14.22 -14.68 -9.37
CA LEU A 14 14.22 -14.02 -8.05
C LEU A 14 15.53 -13.30 -7.70
N GLU A 15 16.50 -13.20 -8.60
CA GLU A 15 17.67 -12.36 -8.34
C GLU A 15 17.30 -10.87 -8.41
N THR A 16 16.45 -10.47 -9.36
CA THR A 16 15.93 -9.10 -9.46
C THR A 16 14.49 -9.10 -9.93
N VAL A 17 13.66 -8.36 -9.22
CA VAL A 17 12.26 -8.11 -9.58
C VAL A 17 12.01 -6.61 -9.74
N GLN A 18 11.05 -6.27 -10.60
CA GLN A 18 10.61 -4.89 -10.80
C GLN A 18 9.18 -4.74 -10.30
N GLY A 19 8.94 -3.71 -9.50
CA GLY A 19 7.61 -3.35 -9.00
C GLY A 19 7.17 -2.00 -9.51
N ASP A 20 5.88 -1.86 -9.82
CA ASP A 20 5.31 -0.58 -10.22
C ASP A 20 3.79 -0.51 -10.04
N HIS A 21 3.27 0.72 -10.10
CA HIS A 21 1.83 1.01 -10.06
C HIS A 21 1.37 1.62 -11.39
N THR A 22 0.13 1.31 -11.79
CA THR A 22 -0.52 1.99 -12.91
C THR A 22 -2.02 2.06 -12.70
N TYR A 23 -2.69 3.08 -13.22
CA TYR A 23 -4.15 3.10 -13.24
C TYR A 23 -4.66 2.21 -14.35
N ILE A 24 -5.57 1.29 -14.02
CA ILE A 24 -6.28 0.54 -15.06
C ILE A 24 -7.23 1.52 -15.77
N ASP A 25 -7.15 1.59 -17.09
CA ASP A 25 -8.01 2.43 -17.94
C ASP A 25 -9.42 1.84 -18.04
N VAL A 26 -10.06 1.42 -16.93
CA VAL A 26 -11.40 0.81 -16.91
C VAL A 26 -12.20 1.37 -15.73
N LEU A 27 -13.41 1.86 -16.00
CA LEU A 27 -14.34 2.29 -14.97
C LEU A 27 -15.01 1.07 -14.34
N ILE A 28 -14.88 0.97 -13.02
CA ILE A 28 -15.46 -0.10 -12.23
C ILE A 28 -16.74 0.40 -11.59
N ARG A 29 -17.80 -0.40 -11.74
CA ARG A 29 -19.02 -0.24 -10.97
C ARG A 29 -18.94 -1.04 -9.69
N ASP A 30 -19.59 -0.50 -8.69
CA ASP A 30 -19.91 -1.24 -7.51
C ASP A 30 -20.89 -2.39 -7.85
N ASP A 31 -20.66 -3.55 -7.26
CA ASP A 31 -21.30 -4.80 -7.66
C ASP A 31 -22.75 -4.95 -7.17
N ILE A 32 -23.26 -3.93 -6.49
CA ILE A 32 -24.52 -3.98 -5.77
C ILE A 32 -25.33 -2.71 -6.01
N SER A 33 -24.76 -1.53 -5.78
CA SER A 33 -25.40 -0.23 -6.04
C SER A 33 -25.49 0.04 -7.54
N GLY A 34 -24.62 -0.59 -8.33
CA GLY A 34 -24.44 -0.29 -9.73
C GLY A 34 -23.79 1.08 -9.98
N ALA A 35 -23.42 1.81 -8.92
CA ALA A 35 -22.79 3.11 -9.03
C ALA A 35 -21.36 2.98 -9.55
N GLU A 36 -20.93 3.98 -10.33
CA GLU A 36 -19.55 4.08 -10.76
C GLU A 36 -18.65 4.45 -9.58
N ILE A 37 -17.64 3.62 -9.29
CA ILE A 37 -16.63 3.90 -8.26
C ILE A 37 -15.49 4.71 -8.87
N GLY A 38 -15.07 4.34 -10.08
CA GLY A 38 -13.96 4.96 -10.80
C GLY A 38 -12.92 3.95 -11.25
N ARG A 39 -11.67 4.41 -11.39
CA ARG A 39 -10.55 3.62 -11.92
C ARG A 39 -9.69 3.05 -10.80
N PRO A 40 -9.50 1.73 -10.73
CA PRO A 40 -8.60 1.16 -9.74
C PRO A 40 -7.13 1.28 -10.18
N THR A 41 -6.25 1.28 -9.18
CA THR A 41 -4.81 1.16 -9.34
C THR A 41 -4.42 -0.32 -9.37
N LEU A 42 -3.63 -0.73 -10.36
CA LEU A 42 -2.94 -2.01 -10.43
C LEU A 42 -1.51 -1.84 -9.93
N THR A 43 -1.15 -2.62 -8.93
CA THR A 43 0.22 -2.82 -8.48
C THR A 43 0.69 -4.17 -8.93
N THR A 44 1.91 -4.30 -9.47
CA THR A 44 2.43 -5.61 -9.87
C THR A 44 3.92 -5.73 -9.63
N VAL A 45 4.39 -6.97 -9.45
CA VAL A 45 5.80 -7.33 -9.35
C VAL A 45 6.11 -8.39 -10.42
N ILE A 46 7.14 -8.14 -11.23
CA ILE A 46 7.59 -9.03 -12.31
C ILE A 46 9.04 -9.47 -12.09
N ASP A 47 9.31 -10.75 -12.33
CA ASP A 47 10.66 -11.31 -12.36
C ASP A 47 11.41 -10.89 -13.64
N VAL A 48 12.65 -10.39 -13.49
CA VAL A 48 13.44 -9.90 -14.62
C VAL A 48 14.00 -11.04 -15.47
N LYS A 49 14.23 -12.23 -14.92
CA LYS A 49 14.84 -13.34 -15.67
C LYS A 49 13.80 -14.07 -16.52
N SER A 50 12.70 -14.52 -15.91
CA SER A 50 11.65 -15.31 -16.57
C SER A 50 10.52 -14.47 -17.14
N ARG A 51 10.40 -13.20 -16.77
CA ARG A 51 9.23 -12.34 -17.05
C ARG A 51 7.95 -12.77 -16.35
N CYS A 52 8.01 -13.76 -15.46
CA CYS A 52 6.82 -14.15 -14.71
C CYS A 52 6.35 -13.01 -13.80
N ILE A 53 5.05 -12.73 -13.89
CA ILE A 53 4.33 -11.92 -12.91
C ILE A 53 4.26 -12.70 -11.59
N LEU A 54 4.90 -12.19 -10.55
CA LEU A 54 4.98 -12.82 -9.22
C LEU A 54 3.79 -12.47 -8.34
N GLY A 55 3.17 -11.33 -8.57
CA GLY A 55 2.02 -10.88 -7.80
C GLY A 55 1.39 -9.63 -8.39
N TYR A 56 0.13 -9.42 -8.05
CA TYR A 56 -0.58 -8.18 -8.32
C TYR A 56 -1.54 -7.82 -7.18
N TYR A 57 -1.83 -6.54 -7.02
CA TYR A 57 -2.83 -6.04 -6.10
C TYR A 57 -3.63 -4.90 -6.75
N ILE A 58 -4.94 -4.90 -6.54
CA ILE A 58 -5.86 -3.93 -7.14
C ILE A 58 -6.64 -3.26 -6.03
N SER A 59 -6.64 -1.93 -6.04
CA SER A 59 -7.33 -1.12 -5.05
C SER A 59 -7.74 0.23 -5.63
N PHE A 60 -8.73 0.87 -5.02
CA PHE A 60 -9.01 2.28 -5.25
C PHE A 60 -8.14 3.20 -4.39
N ASP A 61 -7.38 2.62 -3.45
CA ASP A 61 -6.39 3.35 -2.67
C ASP A 61 -5.32 3.95 -3.61
N PRO A 62 -4.85 5.18 -3.33
CA PRO A 62 -3.73 5.75 -4.04
C PRO A 62 -2.47 4.86 -3.95
N PRO A 63 -1.58 4.90 -4.96
CA PRO A 63 -0.26 4.29 -4.88
C PRO A 63 0.45 4.63 -3.55
N SER A 64 0.92 3.59 -2.86
CA SER A 64 1.53 3.73 -1.53
C SER A 64 2.39 2.51 -1.23
N PHE A 65 3.29 2.62 -0.24
CA PHE A 65 3.96 1.43 0.29
C PHE A 65 2.97 0.36 0.76
N GLY A 66 1.79 0.73 1.28
CA GLY A 66 0.76 -0.24 1.70
C GLY A 66 0.23 -1.09 0.54
N THR A 67 -0.10 -0.48 -0.59
CA THR A 67 -0.58 -1.21 -1.77
C THR A 67 0.51 -2.08 -2.39
N PHE A 68 1.76 -1.60 -2.37
CA PHE A 68 2.92 -2.42 -2.74
C PHE A 68 3.16 -3.58 -1.79
N ALA A 69 3.08 -3.38 -0.47
CA ALA A 69 3.21 -4.42 0.53
C ALA A 69 2.19 -5.54 0.31
N GLN A 70 0.93 -5.22 -0.02
CA GLN A 70 -0.07 -6.23 -0.36
C GLN A 70 0.29 -7.03 -1.62
N CYS A 71 0.80 -6.34 -2.65
CA CYS A 71 1.29 -7.00 -3.86
C CYS A 71 2.51 -7.88 -3.58
N PHE A 72 3.45 -7.39 -2.78
CA PHE A 72 4.69 -8.09 -2.45
C PHE A 72 4.43 -9.29 -1.54
N LYS A 73 3.46 -9.22 -0.62
CA LYS A 73 2.98 -10.39 0.13
C LYS A 73 2.55 -11.51 -0.82
N ARG A 74 1.87 -11.18 -1.93
CA ARG A 74 1.51 -12.18 -2.97
C ARG A 74 2.72 -12.66 -3.76
N CYS A 75 3.77 -11.85 -3.94
CA CYS A 75 5.04 -12.31 -4.51
C CYS A 75 5.67 -13.41 -3.65
N LEU A 76 5.60 -13.28 -2.32
CA LEU A 76 6.19 -14.21 -1.37
C LEU A 76 5.38 -15.51 -1.18
N THR A 77 4.12 -15.57 -1.61
CA THR A 77 3.23 -16.72 -1.33
C THR A 77 2.86 -17.55 -2.58
N PRO A 78 2.76 -18.89 -2.42
CA PRO A 78 2.26 -19.79 -3.45
C PRO A 78 0.91 -19.36 -4.05
N LYS A 79 0.73 -19.58 -5.36
CA LYS A 79 -0.52 -19.27 -6.09
C LYS A 79 -1.47 -20.45 -6.09
N ILE A 80 -1.88 -20.87 -4.90
CA ILE A 80 -2.77 -22.03 -4.71
C ILE A 80 -4.09 -21.82 -5.47
N ASN A 81 -4.49 -22.84 -6.24
CA ASN A 81 -5.71 -22.82 -7.05
C ASN A 81 -5.73 -21.67 -8.08
N CYS A 82 -4.58 -21.32 -8.66
CA CYS A 82 -4.55 -20.40 -9.79
C CYS A 82 -5.14 -21.05 -11.05
N ILE A 83 -5.68 -20.23 -11.94
CA ILE A 83 -6.27 -20.69 -13.20
C ILE A 83 -5.20 -21.45 -14.02
N GLY A 84 -5.59 -22.60 -14.57
CA GLY A 84 -4.74 -23.44 -15.41
C GLY A 84 -3.73 -24.31 -14.67
N SER A 85 -3.72 -24.32 -13.34
CA SER A 85 -2.74 -25.12 -12.58
C SER A 85 -2.89 -26.63 -12.72
N GLU A 86 -4.06 -27.12 -13.16
CA GLU A 86 -4.27 -28.55 -13.41
C GLU A 86 -3.47 -29.03 -14.63
N GLU A 87 -3.37 -28.18 -15.66
CA GLU A 87 -2.60 -28.45 -16.88
C GLU A 87 -1.14 -28.02 -16.72
N PHE A 88 -0.90 -26.89 -16.02
CA PHE A 88 0.42 -26.33 -15.77
C PHE A 88 0.68 -26.16 -14.26
N PRO A 89 1.04 -27.23 -13.53
CA PRO A 89 1.26 -27.17 -12.07
C PRO A 89 2.26 -26.10 -11.63
N ILE A 90 3.28 -25.83 -12.46
CA ILE A 90 4.32 -24.82 -12.20
C ILE A 90 3.75 -23.42 -11.95
N LEU A 91 2.57 -23.08 -12.48
CA LEU A 91 1.95 -21.76 -12.27
C LEU A 91 1.69 -21.47 -10.79
N GLN A 92 1.44 -22.50 -9.99
CA GLN A 92 1.25 -22.35 -8.55
C GLN A 92 2.56 -22.02 -7.82
N ASP A 93 3.70 -22.34 -8.45
CA ASP A 93 5.05 -22.20 -7.90
C ASP A 93 5.77 -20.96 -8.42
N ILE A 94 5.05 -20.05 -9.07
CA ILE A 94 5.54 -18.71 -9.43
C ILE A 94 5.40 -17.78 -8.21
N PHE A 95 6.35 -17.91 -7.28
CA PHE A 95 6.47 -17.11 -6.07
C PHE A 95 7.88 -17.23 -5.49
N GLY A 96 8.23 -16.40 -4.51
CA GLY A 96 9.45 -16.56 -3.73
C GLY A 96 10.04 -15.25 -3.24
N LEU A 97 11.14 -15.35 -2.52
CA LEU A 97 11.87 -14.26 -1.90
C LEU A 97 12.94 -13.72 -2.87
N PRO A 98 12.76 -12.51 -3.43
CA PRO A 98 13.76 -11.95 -4.32
C PRO A 98 15.00 -11.44 -3.58
N SER A 99 16.15 -11.38 -4.25
CA SER A 99 17.37 -10.76 -3.70
C SER A 99 17.31 -9.23 -3.82
N VAL A 100 16.79 -8.73 -4.95
CA VAL A 100 16.72 -7.30 -5.26
C VAL A 100 15.32 -6.93 -5.73
N VAL A 101 14.77 -5.85 -5.19
CA VAL A 101 13.55 -5.19 -5.69
C VAL A 101 13.92 -3.82 -6.24
N VAL A 102 13.53 -3.55 -7.48
CA VAL A 102 13.65 -2.25 -8.12
C VAL A 102 12.29 -1.57 -8.13
N LEU A 103 12.17 -0.44 -7.44
CA LEU A 103 10.97 0.41 -7.41
C LEU A 103 11.27 1.78 -7.98
N ASP A 104 10.23 2.51 -8.39
CA ASP A 104 10.41 3.91 -8.77
C ASP A 104 10.83 4.77 -7.57
N ASN A 105 11.44 5.92 -7.86
CA ASN A 105 11.71 6.99 -6.89
C ASN A 105 10.44 7.78 -6.51
N ALA A 106 9.25 7.21 -6.75
CA ALA A 106 8.00 7.83 -6.34
C ALA A 106 8.02 8.07 -4.81
N MET A 107 7.49 9.21 -4.38
CA MET A 107 7.54 9.63 -2.98
C MET A 107 7.00 8.54 -2.03
N GLU A 108 6.03 7.76 -2.50
CA GLU A 108 5.44 6.61 -1.81
C GLU A 108 6.42 5.51 -1.38
N PHE A 109 7.56 5.35 -2.06
CA PHE A 109 8.57 4.32 -1.77
C PHE A 109 9.81 4.87 -1.08
N THR A 110 10.05 6.18 -1.15
CA THR A 110 11.23 6.80 -0.54
C THR A 110 11.15 6.92 0.99
N GLY A 111 10.01 6.55 1.58
CA GLY A 111 9.76 6.58 3.02
C GLY A 111 10.51 5.51 3.80
N ILE A 112 10.64 5.76 5.11
CA ILE A 112 11.28 4.85 6.07
C ILE A 112 10.66 3.45 6.01
N SER A 113 9.33 3.36 5.92
CA SER A 113 8.60 2.09 5.90
C SER A 113 9.05 1.11 4.83
N THR A 114 9.37 1.59 3.61
CA THR A 114 9.75 0.71 2.51
C THR A 114 11.14 0.13 2.73
N GLN A 115 12.12 0.97 3.09
CA GLN A 115 13.48 0.51 3.39
C GLN A 115 13.47 -0.45 4.59
N ASP A 116 12.72 -0.09 5.62
CA ASP A 116 12.60 -0.86 6.84
C ASP A 116 11.98 -2.25 6.61
N ALA A 117 10.91 -2.33 5.82
CA ALA A 117 10.28 -3.59 5.48
C ALA A 117 11.17 -4.47 4.59
N MET A 118 11.85 -3.88 3.59
CA MET A 118 12.75 -4.65 2.73
C MET A 118 13.95 -5.18 3.54
N ASN A 119 14.48 -4.40 4.49
CA ASN A 119 15.52 -4.85 5.43
C ASN A 119 15.04 -5.98 6.33
N ASP A 120 13.84 -5.87 6.92
CA ASP A 120 13.26 -6.91 7.79
C ASP A 120 13.07 -8.25 7.04
N ILE A 121 12.84 -8.19 5.73
CA ILE A 121 12.66 -9.37 4.86
C ILE A 121 14.00 -9.88 4.29
N GLY A 122 15.06 -9.08 4.35
CA GLY A 122 16.37 -9.41 3.77
C GLY A 122 16.46 -9.18 2.25
N VAL A 123 15.73 -8.19 1.74
CA VAL A 123 15.67 -7.82 0.32
C VAL A 123 16.41 -6.50 0.10
N VAL A 124 17.27 -6.43 -0.91
CA VAL A 124 17.93 -5.18 -1.30
C VAL A 124 16.97 -4.32 -2.11
N LEU A 125 16.68 -3.12 -1.63
CA LEU A 125 15.87 -2.13 -2.34
C LEU A 125 16.74 -1.21 -3.18
N ILE A 126 16.50 -1.17 -4.49
CA ILE A 126 17.19 -0.27 -5.42
C ILE A 126 16.20 0.76 -5.95
N PHE A 127 16.56 2.03 -5.79
CA PHE A 127 15.92 3.13 -6.48
C PHE A 127 16.79 3.57 -7.67
N PRO A 128 16.30 3.50 -8.91
CA PRO A 128 17.08 3.90 -10.06
C PRO A 128 17.27 5.41 -10.10
N PRO A 129 18.38 5.94 -10.64
CA PRO A 129 18.62 7.38 -10.69
C PRO A 129 17.47 8.13 -11.38
N VAL A 130 17.15 9.31 -10.87
CA VAL A 130 16.08 10.18 -11.41
C VAL A 130 16.34 10.46 -12.89
N LYS A 131 15.30 10.36 -13.72
CA LYS A 131 15.34 10.47 -15.20
C LYS A 131 16.13 9.36 -15.89
N THR A 132 15.98 8.13 -15.43
CA THR A 132 16.46 6.93 -16.14
C THR A 132 15.25 6.10 -16.60
N PRO A 133 14.60 6.43 -17.73
CA PRO A 133 13.44 5.68 -18.23
C PRO A 133 13.72 4.19 -18.43
N GLU A 134 14.97 3.83 -18.72
CA GLU A 134 15.39 2.45 -18.96
C GLU A 134 15.58 1.61 -17.69
N ALA A 135 15.21 2.13 -16.53
CA ALA A 135 15.42 1.44 -15.26
C ALA A 135 14.40 0.34 -14.95
N LYS A 136 13.16 0.48 -15.45
CA LYS A 136 12.05 -0.47 -15.20
C LYS A 136 11.39 -0.97 -16.52
N PRO A 137 12.16 -1.35 -17.55
CA PRO A 137 11.61 -1.59 -18.89
C PRO A 137 10.73 -2.83 -18.97
N PHE A 138 10.72 -3.69 -17.94
CA PHE A 138 9.98 -4.94 -17.97
C PHE A 138 8.59 -4.80 -17.37
N VAL A 139 8.45 -4.10 -16.25
CA VAL A 139 7.13 -3.79 -15.67
C VAL A 139 6.35 -2.78 -16.51
N GLU A 140 7.03 -1.79 -17.11
CA GLU A 140 6.39 -0.86 -18.06
C GLU A 140 5.87 -1.59 -19.31
N ARG A 141 6.69 -2.48 -19.87
CA ARG A 141 6.28 -3.31 -21.02
C ARG A 141 5.14 -4.25 -20.65
N LEU A 142 5.17 -4.84 -19.46
CA LEU A 142 4.09 -5.69 -18.95
C LEU A 142 2.75 -4.94 -18.95
N PHE A 143 2.70 -3.70 -18.45
CA PHE A 143 1.46 -2.91 -18.49
C PHE A 143 0.97 -2.69 -19.93
N GLY A 144 1.87 -2.40 -20.86
CA GLY A 144 1.54 -2.31 -22.29
C GLY A 144 0.95 -3.62 -22.85
N THR A 145 1.52 -4.76 -22.44
CA THR A 145 1.05 -6.09 -22.82
C THR A 145 -0.33 -6.41 -22.24
N LEU A 146 -0.55 -6.24 -20.94
CA LEU A 146 -1.85 -6.49 -20.31
C LEU A 146 -2.95 -5.59 -20.90
N ASN A 147 -2.61 -4.32 -21.16
CA ASN A 147 -3.52 -3.39 -21.84
C ASN A 147 -3.92 -3.89 -23.23
N SER A 148 -2.96 -4.45 -23.98
CA SER A 148 -3.19 -4.92 -25.35
C SER A 148 -3.89 -6.27 -25.41
N MET A 149 -3.65 -7.15 -24.43
CA MET A 149 -4.27 -8.48 -24.35
C MET A 149 -5.75 -8.41 -23.96
N GLY A 150 -6.11 -7.54 -23.01
CA GLY A 150 -7.45 -7.56 -22.42
C GLY A 150 -8.02 -6.21 -22.11
N PHE A 151 -7.30 -5.34 -21.38
CA PHE A 151 -7.94 -4.16 -20.79
C PHE A 151 -8.58 -3.23 -21.83
N ARG A 152 -7.99 -3.07 -23.02
CA ARG A 152 -8.59 -2.24 -24.09
C ARG A 152 -9.90 -2.78 -24.67
N SER A 153 -10.13 -4.08 -24.55
CA SER A 153 -11.30 -4.76 -25.09
C SER A 153 -12.48 -4.76 -24.10
N LEU A 154 -12.24 -4.38 -22.85
CA LEU A 154 -13.26 -4.37 -21.81
C LEU A 154 -14.29 -3.25 -22.01
N GLU A 155 -15.52 -3.54 -21.60
CA GLU A 155 -16.53 -2.50 -21.44
C GLU A 155 -16.15 -1.56 -20.28
N GLY A 156 -16.43 -0.26 -20.43
CA GLY A 156 -16.01 0.76 -19.44
C GLY A 156 -14.57 1.25 -19.59
N THR A 157 -13.84 0.82 -20.64
CA THR A 157 -12.46 1.25 -20.87
C THR A 157 -12.36 2.75 -21.18
N THR A 158 -11.59 3.52 -20.43
CA THR A 158 -11.29 4.92 -20.75
C THR A 158 -10.30 5.00 -21.92
N LEU A 159 -10.80 5.29 -23.11
CA LEU A 159 -10.00 5.39 -24.34
C LEU A 159 -9.44 6.81 -24.56
N ASN A 160 -8.21 6.91 -25.07
CA ASN A 160 -7.65 8.17 -25.55
C ASN A 160 -8.34 8.63 -26.85
N GLN A 161 -8.11 9.86 -27.30
CA GLN A 161 -8.82 10.45 -28.43
C GLN A 161 -8.63 9.67 -29.74
N ALA A 162 -7.42 9.17 -30.01
CA ALA A 162 -7.14 8.35 -31.18
C ALA A 162 -7.88 7.00 -31.13
N GLN A 163 -8.03 6.42 -29.94
CA GLN A 163 -8.78 5.19 -29.72
C GLN A 163 -10.30 5.42 -29.79
N LYS A 164 -10.80 6.56 -29.29
CA LYS A 164 -12.21 6.97 -29.44
C LYS A 164 -12.59 7.13 -30.91
N ALA A 165 -11.73 7.76 -31.71
CA ALA A 165 -11.94 7.90 -33.15
C ALA A 165 -12.11 6.53 -33.86
N LYS A 166 -11.34 5.52 -33.47
CA LYS A 166 -11.47 4.14 -33.99
C LYS A 166 -12.77 3.42 -33.57
N ARG A 167 -13.45 3.89 -32.51
CA ARG A 167 -14.74 3.37 -32.03
C ARG A 167 -15.92 4.30 -32.34
N GLY A 168 -15.80 5.17 -33.34
CA GLY A 168 -16.90 6.02 -33.80
C GLY A 168 -17.00 7.39 -33.11
N GLY A 169 -15.94 7.87 -32.46
CA GLY A 169 -15.81 9.26 -31.97
C GLY A 169 -16.57 9.58 -30.68
N ASP A 170 -17.80 9.07 -30.53
CA ASP A 170 -18.71 9.36 -29.42
C ASP A 170 -18.68 8.33 -28.27
N TYR A 171 -17.63 7.51 -28.21
CA TYR A 171 -17.51 6.49 -27.17
C TYR A 171 -17.43 7.13 -25.77
N LYS A 172 -18.47 6.87 -24.95
CA LYS A 172 -18.49 7.14 -23.52
C LYS A 172 -18.29 5.83 -22.76
N PRO A 173 -17.29 5.73 -21.88
CA PRO A 173 -17.11 4.54 -21.06
C PRO A 173 -18.29 4.45 -20.07
N THR A 174 -18.91 3.28 -20.00
CA THR A 174 -19.94 2.97 -19.01
C THR A 174 -19.37 1.95 -18.04
N ALA A 175 -19.40 2.24 -16.75
CA ALA A 175 -18.95 1.30 -15.72
C ALA A 175 -19.88 0.06 -15.69
N SER A 176 -19.48 -1.03 -16.36
CA SER A 176 -20.25 -2.29 -16.39
C SER A 176 -19.55 -3.44 -15.67
N LEU A 177 -18.26 -3.30 -15.34
CA LEU A 177 -17.46 -4.33 -14.69
C LEU A 177 -17.36 -4.10 -13.18
N THR A 178 -17.46 -5.19 -12.42
CA THR A 178 -17.24 -5.18 -10.97
C THR A 178 -15.76 -5.44 -10.67
N LEU A 179 -15.30 -5.07 -9.47
CA LEU A 179 -13.90 -5.33 -9.06
C LEU A 179 -13.58 -6.84 -9.06
N ASN A 180 -14.53 -7.69 -8.66
CA ASN A 180 -14.36 -9.14 -8.69
C ASN A 180 -14.24 -9.68 -10.12
N ALA A 181 -15.06 -9.19 -11.05
CA ALA A 181 -14.95 -9.56 -12.46
C ALA A 181 -13.59 -9.12 -13.04
N LEU A 182 -13.10 -7.94 -12.64
CA LEU A 182 -11.77 -7.47 -13.03
C LEU A 182 -10.65 -8.39 -12.49
N HIS A 183 -10.76 -8.88 -11.25
CA HIS A 183 -9.82 -9.87 -10.70
C HIS A 183 -9.79 -11.15 -11.55
N GLU A 184 -10.96 -11.70 -11.88
CA GLU A 184 -11.07 -12.91 -12.70
C GLU A 184 -10.47 -12.70 -14.09
N ILE A 185 -10.76 -11.56 -14.73
CA ILE A 185 -10.16 -11.20 -16.02
C ILE A 185 -8.64 -11.14 -15.91
N ILE A 186 -8.10 -10.51 -14.87
CA ILE A 186 -6.65 -10.39 -14.69
C ILE A 186 -6.01 -11.75 -14.43
N ASP A 187 -6.64 -12.61 -13.64
CA ASP A 187 -6.15 -13.98 -13.44
C ASP A 187 -6.08 -14.75 -14.77
N HIS A 188 -7.09 -14.60 -15.65
CA HIS A 188 -7.07 -15.17 -17.00
C HIS A 188 -5.98 -14.56 -17.90
N LEU A 189 -5.79 -13.25 -17.85
CA LEU A 189 -4.74 -12.58 -18.62
C LEU A 189 -3.35 -13.01 -18.18
N ILE A 190 -3.12 -13.14 -16.87
CA ILE A 190 -1.85 -13.60 -16.30
C ILE A 190 -1.58 -15.05 -16.69
N HIS A 191 -2.58 -15.93 -16.57
CA HIS A 191 -2.49 -17.31 -17.03
C HIS A 191 -2.06 -17.37 -18.51
N ALA A 192 -2.79 -16.67 -19.39
CA ALA A 192 -2.48 -16.63 -20.82
C ALA A 192 -1.08 -16.06 -21.11
N TYR A 193 -0.67 -15.03 -20.37
CA TYR A 193 0.65 -14.42 -20.49
C TYR A 193 1.77 -15.39 -20.10
N HIS A 194 1.58 -16.16 -19.02
CA HIS A 194 2.59 -17.10 -18.50
C HIS A 194 2.84 -18.29 -19.44
N ILE A 195 1.82 -18.74 -20.18
CA ILE A 195 1.93 -19.90 -21.08
C ILE A 195 2.18 -19.52 -22.55
N ALA A 196 1.94 -18.26 -22.94
CA ALA A 196 2.21 -17.80 -24.30
C ALA A 196 3.71 -17.55 -24.53
N GLY A 197 4.16 -17.82 -25.77
CA GLY A 197 5.53 -17.54 -26.17
C GLY A 197 5.89 -16.06 -26.06
N HIS A 198 7.04 -15.74 -25.46
CA HIS A 198 7.45 -14.38 -25.18
C HIS A 198 8.65 -13.95 -26.04
N THR A 199 8.52 -12.87 -26.80
CA THR A 199 9.57 -12.40 -27.75
C THR A 199 10.89 -12.08 -27.04
N GLY A 200 10.82 -11.43 -25.86
CA GLY A 200 11.97 -11.15 -25.01
C GLY A 200 12.64 -12.39 -24.39
N LEU A 201 12.05 -13.58 -24.56
CA LEU A 201 12.56 -14.89 -24.13
C LEU A 201 12.79 -15.83 -25.31
N ARG A 202 13.04 -15.28 -26.51
CA ARG A 202 13.26 -16.05 -27.75
C ARG A 202 12.10 -17.00 -28.09
N GLY A 203 10.88 -16.60 -27.75
CA GLY A 203 9.66 -17.37 -28.02
C GLY A 203 9.28 -18.36 -26.92
N LEU A 204 10.11 -18.55 -25.89
CA LEU A 204 9.76 -19.41 -24.76
C LEU A 204 8.68 -18.76 -23.87
N PRO A 205 7.73 -19.56 -23.33
CA PRO A 205 6.80 -19.06 -22.32
C PRO A 205 7.49 -18.65 -21.02
N PRO A 206 7.03 -17.57 -20.35
CA PRO A 206 7.57 -17.17 -19.05
C PRO A 206 7.57 -18.30 -18.02
N ALA A 207 6.47 -19.06 -17.91
CA ALA A 207 6.37 -20.19 -16.97
C ALA A 207 7.41 -21.29 -17.26
N HIS A 208 7.76 -21.50 -18.53
CA HIS A 208 8.77 -22.48 -18.91
C HIS A 208 10.17 -22.05 -18.48
N VAL A 209 10.53 -20.77 -18.69
CA VAL A 209 11.82 -20.23 -18.22
C VAL A 209 11.90 -20.25 -16.70
N TRP A 210 10.80 -19.95 -16.02
CA TRP A 210 10.72 -20.08 -14.56
C TRP A 210 10.96 -21.52 -14.11
N GLN A 211 10.30 -22.49 -14.74
CA GLN A 211 10.44 -23.90 -14.40
C GLN A 211 11.89 -24.38 -14.52
N GLN A 212 12.57 -24.02 -15.61
CA GLN A 212 13.96 -24.41 -15.84
C GLN A 212 14.88 -23.91 -14.73
N ASP A 213 14.78 -22.62 -14.39
CA ASP A 213 15.60 -22.03 -13.34
C ASP A 213 15.21 -22.54 -11.94
N ALA A 214 13.91 -22.75 -11.68
CA ALA A 214 13.43 -23.30 -10.41
C ALA A 214 13.95 -24.73 -10.18
N VAL A 215 13.98 -25.57 -11.22
CA VAL A 215 14.57 -26.92 -11.15
C VAL A 215 16.08 -26.85 -10.95
N GLN A 216 16.76 -25.89 -11.58
CA GLN A 216 18.21 -25.77 -11.53
C GLN A 216 18.73 -25.19 -10.20
N TYR A 217 18.05 -24.18 -9.66
CA TYR A 217 18.54 -23.38 -8.53
C TYR A 217 17.65 -23.43 -7.28
N GLY A 218 16.47 -24.06 -7.37
CA GLY A 218 15.45 -23.98 -6.33
C GLY A 218 14.72 -22.63 -6.31
N ILE A 219 13.67 -22.56 -5.49
CA ILE A 219 12.93 -21.33 -5.24
C ILE A 219 13.25 -20.85 -3.82
N PRO A 220 13.92 -19.71 -3.63
CA PRO A 220 14.10 -19.13 -2.29
C PRO A 220 12.73 -18.72 -1.74
N VAL A 221 12.42 -19.13 -0.51
CA VAL A 221 11.14 -18.83 0.14
C VAL A 221 11.32 -18.30 1.56
N LEU A 222 10.33 -17.53 1.99
CA LEU A 222 10.21 -17.10 3.38
C LEU A 222 9.24 -18.04 4.10
N TYR A 223 9.77 -18.84 5.04
CA TYR A 223 8.98 -19.86 5.75
C TYR A 223 8.03 -19.28 6.78
N ASP A 224 8.43 -18.21 7.47
CA ASP A 224 7.62 -17.57 8.51
C ASP A 224 6.62 -16.57 7.90
N LEU A 225 5.57 -17.12 7.29
CA LEU A 225 4.47 -16.32 6.73
C LEU A 225 3.68 -15.57 7.82
N ASP A 226 3.73 -16.01 9.07
CA ASP A 226 3.01 -15.37 10.18
C ASP A 226 3.61 -14.00 10.51
N ARG A 227 4.90 -13.80 10.20
CA ARG A 227 5.59 -12.51 10.36
C ARG A 227 5.56 -11.62 9.12
N VAL A 228 5.12 -12.11 7.95
CA VAL A 228 5.10 -11.29 6.72
C VAL A 228 4.28 -10.01 6.90
N ASP A 229 3.15 -10.11 7.61
CA ASP A 229 2.29 -8.94 7.86
C ASP A 229 2.96 -7.90 8.75
N SER A 230 3.75 -8.32 9.73
CA SER A 230 4.50 -7.38 10.58
C SER A 230 5.75 -6.86 9.87
N MET A 231 6.42 -7.66 9.05
CA MET A 231 7.59 -7.24 8.28
C MET A 231 7.21 -6.19 7.22
N LEU A 232 6.12 -6.40 6.49
CA LEU A 232 5.61 -5.51 5.44
C LEU A 232 4.71 -4.37 5.94
N ALA A 233 4.57 -4.20 7.25
CA ALA A 233 3.76 -3.13 7.83
C ALA A 233 4.39 -1.74 7.73
N VAL A 234 3.56 -0.71 7.76
CA VAL A 234 3.98 0.70 7.76
C VAL A 234 4.63 1.02 9.09
N THR A 235 5.78 1.70 9.03
CA THR A 235 6.60 2.01 10.20
C THR A 235 6.43 3.46 10.66
N GLU A 236 6.22 3.64 11.96
CA GLU A 236 6.18 4.93 12.64
C GLU A 236 6.94 4.90 13.97
N LEU A 237 7.32 6.07 14.47
CA LEU A 237 7.99 6.21 15.77
C LEU A 237 6.98 6.71 16.82
N ARG A 238 6.84 5.97 17.93
CA ARG A 238 5.92 6.31 19.04
C ARG A 238 6.52 6.01 20.40
N VAL A 239 6.05 6.72 21.42
CA VAL A 239 6.43 6.46 22.81
C VAL A 239 5.46 5.45 23.41
N LEU A 240 5.97 4.47 24.15
CA LEU A 240 5.16 3.55 24.93
C LEU A 240 4.76 4.21 26.26
N ALA A 241 3.47 4.51 26.42
CA ALA A 241 2.90 5.01 27.66
C ALA A 241 2.32 3.87 28.52
N ARG A 242 1.89 4.19 29.75
CA ARG A 242 1.20 3.23 30.63
C ARG A 242 -0.08 2.70 30.00
N ASP A 243 -0.80 3.55 29.30
CA ASP A 243 -2.06 3.20 28.64
C ASP A 243 -1.85 2.52 27.28
N GLY A 244 -0.59 2.38 26.84
CA GLY A 244 -0.21 1.76 25.58
C GLY A 244 0.40 2.74 24.56
N ILE A 245 0.19 2.46 23.28
CA ILE A 245 0.66 3.26 22.15
C ILE A 245 -0.52 3.82 21.39
N GLN A 246 -0.47 5.11 21.03
CA GLN A 246 -1.51 5.76 20.23
C GLN A 246 -1.05 6.02 18.78
N ILE A 247 -1.86 5.58 17.81
CA ILE A 247 -1.65 5.78 16.37
C ILE A 247 -2.98 6.15 15.73
N HIS A 248 -3.02 7.20 14.90
CA HIS A 248 -4.23 7.70 14.20
C HIS A 248 -5.46 7.77 15.13
N GLY A 249 -5.32 8.39 16.30
CA GLY A 249 -6.42 8.50 17.27
C GLY A 249 -6.84 7.19 17.98
N LEU A 250 -6.32 6.03 17.57
CA LEU A 250 -6.58 4.73 18.17
C LEU A 250 -5.53 4.36 19.22
N MET A 251 -5.97 3.70 20.29
CA MET A 251 -5.12 3.25 21.39
C MET A 251 -4.89 1.74 21.27
N TYR A 252 -3.65 1.31 21.53
CA TYR A 252 -3.21 -0.07 21.42
C TYR A 252 -2.53 -0.50 22.71
N ASN A 253 -3.04 -1.55 23.33
CA ASN A 253 -2.53 -2.01 24.62
C ASN A 253 -2.83 -3.50 24.84
N HIS A 254 -1.85 -4.19 25.41
CA HIS A 254 -2.01 -5.49 26.02
C HIS A 254 -1.41 -5.43 27.41
N GLY A 255 -2.26 -5.33 28.44
CA GLY A 255 -1.86 -5.04 29.83
C GLY A 255 -0.61 -5.81 30.30
N PRO A 256 -0.56 -7.15 30.17
CA PRO A 256 0.62 -7.93 30.55
C PRO A 256 1.90 -7.50 29.81
N THR A 257 1.84 -7.41 28.49
CA THR A 257 3.00 -7.07 27.64
C THR A 257 3.47 -5.64 27.87
N THR A 258 2.56 -4.69 27.96
CA THR A 258 2.87 -3.27 28.21
C THR A 258 3.50 -3.08 29.58
N ASN A 259 2.93 -3.69 30.63
CA ASN A 259 3.45 -3.58 31.99
C ASN A 259 4.84 -4.22 32.09
N GLN A 260 5.02 -5.44 31.58
CA GLN A 260 6.30 -6.13 31.58
C GLN A 260 7.38 -5.33 30.83
N THR A 261 7.04 -4.70 29.70
CA THR A 261 7.95 -3.83 28.95
C THR A 261 8.34 -2.57 29.74
N LEU A 262 7.37 -1.93 30.40
CA LEU A 262 7.64 -0.73 31.19
C LEU A 262 8.49 -1.05 32.43
N GLU A 263 8.29 -2.21 33.04
CA GLU A 263 9.12 -2.74 34.13
C GLU A 263 10.55 -3.02 33.64
N SER A 264 10.72 -3.68 32.49
CA SER A 264 12.04 -3.96 31.92
C SER A 264 12.82 -2.67 31.61
N PHE A 265 12.13 -1.63 31.13
CA PHE A 265 12.71 -0.30 30.91
C PHE A 265 13.14 0.37 32.20
N ALA A 266 12.36 0.24 33.28
CA ALA A 266 12.72 0.78 34.58
C ALA A 266 13.96 0.07 35.16
N VAL A 267 14.01 -1.26 35.09
CA VAL A 267 15.14 -2.06 35.60
C VAL A 267 16.44 -1.73 34.85
N LYS A 268 16.39 -1.54 33.52
CA LYS A 268 17.56 -1.24 32.70
C LYS A 268 17.85 0.26 32.50
N ASN A 269 17.18 1.16 33.24
CA ASN A 269 17.32 2.62 33.12
C ASN A 269 17.14 3.14 31.68
N PHE A 270 16.21 2.55 30.92
CA PHE A 270 15.89 2.97 29.57
C PHE A 270 15.07 4.28 29.59
N ASP A 271 15.40 5.25 28.72
CA ASP A 271 14.66 6.52 28.65
C ASP A 271 13.24 6.28 28.12
N ARG A 272 12.25 6.38 29.00
CA ARG A 272 10.83 6.20 28.66
C ARG A 272 10.28 7.23 27.67
N ARG A 273 11.01 8.32 27.40
CA ARG A 273 10.65 9.29 26.36
C ARG A 273 11.17 8.91 24.97
N GLN A 274 12.03 7.90 24.89
CA GLN A 274 12.54 7.42 23.62
C GLN A 274 11.38 6.88 22.78
N LYS A 275 11.37 7.30 21.50
CA LYS A 275 10.42 6.78 20.55
C LYS A 275 10.86 5.40 20.10
N LEU A 276 9.97 4.42 20.27
CA LEU A 276 10.10 3.07 19.77
C LEU A 276 9.58 2.98 18.34
N LYS A 277 10.14 2.04 17.59
CA LYS A 277 9.65 1.66 16.28
C LYS A 277 8.35 0.88 16.42
N VAL A 278 7.32 1.32 15.73
CA VAL A 278 5.99 0.72 15.71
C VAL A 278 5.57 0.47 14.28
N LYS A 279 4.99 -0.69 14.04
CA LYS A 279 4.50 -1.15 12.76
C LYS A 279 3.00 -1.40 12.82
N TYR A 280 2.28 -1.02 11.78
CA TYR A 280 0.85 -1.31 11.64
C TYR A 280 0.48 -1.61 10.18
N ASN A 281 -0.55 -2.43 9.97
CA ASN A 281 -1.05 -2.72 8.63
C ASN A 281 -2.13 -1.68 8.24
N PRO A 282 -1.94 -0.89 7.16
CA PRO A 282 -2.96 0.06 6.72
C PRO A 282 -4.27 -0.58 6.26
N HIS A 283 -4.29 -1.89 6.00
CA HIS A 283 -5.49 -2.62 5.58
C HIS A 283 -6.20 -3.34 6.74
N ASP A 284 -5.62 -3.32 7.95
CA ASP A 284 -6.26 -3.81 9.17
C ASP A 284 -5.68 -3.09 10.40
N LEU A 285 -6.45 -2.16 10.96
CA LEU A 285 -6.06 -1.38 12.13
C LEU A 285 -6.27 -2.13 13.47
N GLY A 286 -6.67 -3.41 13.44
CA GLY A 286 -6.98 -4.19 14.64
C GLY A 286 -5.80 -4.45 15.58
N CYS A 287 -4.55 -4.35 15.08
CA CYS A 287 -3.36 -4.49 15.93
C CYS A 287 -2.14 -3.75 15.36
N ILE A 288 -1.14 -3.57 16.23
CA ILE A 288 0.18 -3.07 15.90
C ILE A 288 1.26 -4.00 16.45
N TRP A 289 2.48 -3.81 15.96
CA TRP A 289 3.68 -4.44 16.50
C TRP A 289 4.68 -3.36 16.87
N PHE A 290 5.24 -3.38 18.08
CA PHE A 290 6.34 -2.48 18.42
C PHE A 290 7.62 -3.27 18.65
N TYR A 291 8.74 -2.67 18.30
CA TYR A 291 10.06 -3.26 18.49
C TYR A 291 10.53 -3.05 19.93
N HIS A 292 10.74 -4.14 20.67
CA HIS A 292 11.29 -4.10 22.02
C HIS A 292 12.81 -3.92 21.96
N PRO A 293 13.35 -2.76 22.39
CA PRO A 293 14.75 -2.39 22.14
C PRO A 293 15.77 -3.21 22.96
N LEU A 294 15.31 -3.92 24.01
CA LEU A 294 16.19 -4.70 24.88
C LEU A 294 16.22 -6.19 24.53
N ASP A 295 15.11 -6.71 23.99
CA ASP A 295 14.95 -8.13 23.65
C ASP A 295 15.03 -8.37 22.15
N HIS A 296 15.12 -7.29 21.37
CA HIS A 296 15.28 -7.28 19.92
C HIS A 296 14.18 -8.02 19.15
N GLU A 297 12.96 -8.03 19.69
CA GLU A 297 11.80 -8.69 19.11
C GLU A 297 10.62 -7.73 18.89
N TYR A 298 9.68 -8.15 18.04
CA TYR A 298 8.43 -7.44 17.84
C TYR A 298 7.33 -8.00 18.75
N LEU A 299 6.77 -7.13 19.58
CA LEU A 299 5.66 -7.45 20.46
C LEU A 299 4.35 -6.92 19.88
N ARG A 300 3.31 -7.75 19.86
CA ARG A 300 2.00 -7.41 19.31
C ARG A 300 1.12 -6.74 20.36
N LEU A 301 0.52 -5.61 20.02
CA LEU A 301 -0.51 -4.94 20.82
C LEU A 301 -1.83 -4.86 20.03
N PRO A 302 -2.94 -5.42 20.54
CA PRO A 302 -4.24 -5.24 19.92
C PRO A 302 -4.75 -3.81 20.15
N CYS A 303 -5.65 -3.35 19.27
CA CYS A 303 -6.42 -2.13 19.52
C CYS A 303 -7.31 -2.34 20.75
N THR A 304 -7.43 -1.32 21.60
CA THR A 304 -8.33 -1.36 22.76
C THR A 304 -9.81 -1.29 22.36
N ASP A 305 -10.09 -0.96 21.11
CA ASP A 305 -11.43 -0.92 20.50
C ASP A 305 -11.50 -1.89 19.31
N PRO A 306 -11.45 -3.21 19.54
CA PRO A 306 -11.38 -4.20 18.47
C PRO A 306 -12.65 -4.21 17.61
N GLY A 307 -13.81 -3.88 18.17
CA GLY A 307 -15.07 -3.77 17.42
C GLY A 307 -15.04 -2.67 16.38
N TYR A 308 -14.38 -1.54 16.66
CA TYR A 308 -14.19 -0.48 15.68
C TYR A 308 -13.02 -0.73 14.73
N ALA A 309 -11.88 -1.22 15.21
CA ALA A 309 -10.64 -1.20 14.43
C ALA A 309 -10.37 -2.46 13.60
N SER A 310 -10.89 -3.63 14.01
CA SER A 310 -10.59 -4.88 13.32
C SER A 310 -11.18 -4.91 11.91
N GLY A 311 -10.33 -5.23 10.93
CA GLY A 311 -10.70 -5.27 9.51
C GLY A 311 -11.02 -3.90 8.90
N LEU A 312 -10.76 -2.81 9.62
CA LEU A 312 -10.93 -1.44 9.13
C LEU A 312 -9.62 -0.98 8.47
N THR A 313 -9.70 -0.44 7.26
CA THR A 313 -8.52 0.15 6.61
C THR A 313 -8.27 1.58 7.11
N LEU A 314 -7.02 2.06 7.02
CA LEU A 314 -6.64 3.43 7.33
C LEU A 314 -7.40 4.45 6.47
N TYR A 315 -7.67 4.12 5.20
CA TYR A 315 -8.45 4.98 4.32
C TYR A 315 -9.91 5.11 4.82
N GLN A 316 -10.54 3.99 5.17
CA GLN A 316 -11.90 3.98 5.73
C GLN A 316 -11.93 4.76 7.05
N HIS A 317 -10.98 4.52 7.93
CA HIS A 317 -10.84 5.23 9.19
C HIS A 317 -10.75 6.75 8.99
N LYS A 318 -9.84 7.23 8.13
CA LYS A 318 -9.71 8.67 7.81
C LYS A 318 -10.96 9.25 7.18
N SER A 319 -11.66 8.48 6.36
CA SER A 319 -12.94 8.90 5.77
C SER A 319 -14.03 9.08 6.84
N ILE A 320 -14.05 8.21 7.85
CA ILE A 320 -14.95 8.32 9.02
C ILE A 320 -14.59 9.56 9.85
N GLU A 321 -13.30 9.77 10.13
CA GLU A 321 -12.83 10.96 10.87
C GLU A 321 -13.26 12.26 10.17
N ALA A 322 -12.99 12.36 8.87
CA ALA A 322 -13.36 13.53 8.07
C ALA A 322 -14.88 13.75 8.03
N HIS A 323 -15.67 12.67 7.97
CA HIS A 323 -17.13 12.75 7.98
C HIS A 323 -17.67 13.30 9.31
N LEU A 324 -17.12 12.85 10.43
CA LEU A 324 -17.52 13.32 11.75
C LEU A 324 -17.09 14.76 12.02
N GLU A 325 -15.87 15.12 11.58
CA GLU A 325 -15.38 16.49 11.66
C GLU A 325 -16.29 17.45 10.88
N ALA A 326 -16.73 17.05 9.67
CA ALA A 326 -17.69 17.82 8.87
C ALA A 326 -19.07 17.99 9.55
N GLN A 327 -19.44 17.09 10.46
CA GLN A 327 -20.67 17.17 11.25
C GLN A 327 -20.49 17.89 12.60
N GLY A 328 -19.27 18.39 12.89
CA GLY A 328 -18.95 19.00 14.18
C GLY A 328 -18.93 18.00 15.35
N LEU A 329 -18.96 16.70 15.06
CA LEU A 329 -18.91 15.64 16.07
C LEU A 329 -17.47 15.32 16.43
N ARG A 330 -17.18 15.14 17.72
CA ARG A 330 -15.85 14.71 18.18
C ARG A 330 -15.69 13.21 18.06
N PHE A 331 -14.55 12.78 17.53
CA PHE A 331 -14.11 11.38 17.48
C PHE A 331 -13.62 10.88 18.86
N SER A 332 -14.48 10.95 19.88
CA SER A 332 -14.05 10.84 21.28
C SER A 332 -14.39 9.52 21.98
N THR A 333 -15.62 9.01 21.84
CA THR A 333 -16.04 7.80 22.56
C THR A 333 -16.09 6.58 21.66
N THR A 334 -15.83 5.39 22.21
CA THR A 334 -15.98 4.10 21.52
C THR A 334 -17.36 3.97 20.87
N GLU A 335 -18.41 4.40 21.56
CA GLU A 335 -19.78 4.35 21.04
C GLU A 335 -19.97 5.28 19.83
N GLN A 336 -19.43 6.51 19.85
CA GLN A 336 -19.45 7.41 18.70
C GLN A 336 -18.69 6.82 17.51
N ARG A 337 -17.53 6.19 17.75
CA ARG A 337 -16.74 5.53 16.70
C ARG A 337 -17.48 4.36 16.08
N LEU A 338 -18.09 3.50 16.90
CA LEU A 338 -18.90 2.38 16.44
C LEU A 338 -20.13 2.85 15.67
N ARG A 339 -20.84 3.88 16.16
CA ARG A 339 -21.99 4.47 15.43
C ARG A 339 -21.57 5.08 14.10
N ALA A 340 -20.41 5.75 14.04
CA ALA A 340 -19.90 6.33 12.80
C ALA A 340 -19.44 5.26 11.81
N ARG A 341 -18.80 4.19 12.30
CA ARG A 341 -18.49 3.00 11.49
C ARG A 341 -19.76 2.36 10.96
N LEU A 342 -20.75 2.12 11.82
CA LEU A 342 -22.05 1.57 11.44
C LEU A 342 -22.79 2.52 10.49
N SER A 343 -22.68 3.84 10.65
CA SER A 343 -23.26 4.82 9.74
C SER A 343 -22.57 4.78 8.38
N LEU A 344 -21.24 4.67 8.33
CA LEU A 344 -20.51 4.47 7.08
C LEU A 344 -20.89 3.13 6.44
N GLU A 345 -20.91 2.04 7.21
CA GLU A 345 -21.32 0.71 6.75
C GLU A 345 -22.78 0.69 6.28
N ASN A 346 -23.67 1.39 6.98
CA ASN A 346 -25.08 1.55 6.59
C ASN A 346 -25.25 2.49 5.41
N LYS A 347 -24.45 3.55 5.27
CA LYS A 347 -24.48 4.43 4.10
C LYS A 347 -23.95 3.69 2.88
N ILE A 348 -22.88 2.93 3.07
CA ILE A 348 -22.42 1.93 2.10
C ILE A 348 -23.59 1.00 1.81
N TYR A 349 -24.24 0.37 2.79
CA TYR A 349 -25.34 -0.58 2.61
C TYR A 349 -26.62 0.01 2.00
N GLN A 350 -27.01 1.24 2.32
CA GLN A 350 -28.21 1.90 1.79
C GLN A 350 -28.01 2.36 0.36
N VAL A 351 -26.79 2.82 0.03
CA VAL A 351 -26.38 3.00 -1.36
C VAL A 351 -26.24 1.62 -2.03
N THR A 352 -25.94 0.56 -1.26
CA THR A 352 -25.37 -0.71 -1.73
C THR A 352 -25.84 -1.96 -0.90
N PRO A 353 -27.09 -2.45 -1.06
CA PRO A 353 -27.76 -3.39 -0.13
C PRO A 353 -27.22 -4.83 0.02
N GLY A 354 -26.15 -5.21 -0.67
CA GLY A 354 -25.65 -6.59 -0.78
C GLY A 354 -24.21 -6.82 -0.28
N LEU A 355 -23.58 -5.80 0.31
CA LEU A 355 -22.13 -5.71 0.48
C LEU A 355 -21.60 -6.66 1.55
N VAL A 356 -22.33 -6.81 2.65
CA VAL A 356 -21.94 -7.63 3.81
C VAL A 356 -21.99 -9.13 3.49
N GLN A 357 -22.95 -9.59 2.69
CA GLN A 357 -23.11 -11.01 2.37
C GLN A 357 -22.12 -11.50 1.30
N LYS A 358 -21.82 -10.66 0.31
CA LYS A 358 -20.84 -10.99 -0.75
C LYS A 358 -19.40 -10.85 -0.29
N GLN A 359 -19.05 -9.84 0.53
CA GLN A 359 -17.72 -9.74 1.14
C GLN A 359 -17.42 -10.94 2.04
N ARG A 360 -18.39 -11.41 2.85
CA ARG A 360 -18.25 -12.64 3.64
C ARG A 360 -18.02 -13.87 2.75
N LYS A 361 -18.68 -13.99 1.60
CA LYS A 361 -18.47 -15.09 0.64
C LYS A 361 -17.12 -14.99 -0.10
N SER A 362 -16.68 -13.79 -0.46
CA SER A 362 -15.37 -13.55 -1.10
C SER A 362 -14.21 -13.80 -0.13
N LEU A 363 -14.32 -13.29 1.11
CA LEU A 363 -13.39 -13.57 2.20
C LEU A 363 -13.42 -15.05 2.60
N ALA A 364 -14.58 -15.71 2.60
CA ALA A 364 -14.66 -17.16 2.81
C ALA A 364 -13.99 -17.96 1.69
N ARG A 365 -14.08 -17.52 0.42
CA ARG A 365 -13.35 -18.12 -0.72
C ARG A 365 -11.84 -17.87 -0.63
N LEU A 366 -11.41 -16.71 -0.16
CA LEU A 366 -10.00 -16.40 0.10
C LEU A 366 -9.46 -17.17 1.31
N ALA A 367 -10.24 -17.31 2.38
CA ALA A 367 -9.90 -18.09 3.58
C ALA A 367 -9.90 -19.61 3.31
N ALA A 368 -10.72 -20.10 2.38
CA ALA A 368 -10.68 -21.49 1.91
C ALA A 368 -9.40 -21.84 1.14
N LYS A 369 -8.53 -20.86 0.80
CA LYS A 369 -7.23 -21.06 0.13
C LYS A 369 -6.05 -21.29 1.10
N SER A 370 -6.32 -21.57 2.37
CA SER A 370 -5.31 -21.67 3.46
C SER A 370 -4.41 -22.93 3.43
N GLY A 371 -4.04 -23.43 2.24
CA GLY A 371 -3.11 -24.56 2.06
C GLY A 371 -1.64 -24.16 2.02
N THR A 372 -1.31 -22.90 2.27
CA THR A 372 0.01 -22.31 1.98
C THR A 372 1.15 -22.90 2.79
N LYS A 373 0.94 -23.17 4.09
CA LYS A 373 1.97 -23.81 4.92
C LYS A 373 2.23 -25.25 4.46
N GLN A 374 1.17 -26.04 4.29
CA GLN A 374 1.29 -27.43 3.81
C GLN A 374 1.99 -27.51 2.44
N LYS A 375 1.66 -26.61 1.52
CA LYS A 375 2.30 -26.58 0.21
C LYS A 375 3.79 -26.21 0.26
N LEU A 376 4.20 -25.33 1.18
CA LEU A 376 5.62 -25.01 1.37
C LEU A 376 6.42 -26.22 1.88
N ASP A 377 5.80 -27.05 2.73
CA ASP A 377 6.41 -28.28 3.26
C ASP A 377 6.57 -29.35 2.15
N ASP A 378 5.56 -29.51 1.28
CA ASP A 378 5.54 -30.51 0.20
C ASP A 378 6.58 -30.24 -0.90
N LEU A 379 6.99 -28.98 -1.10
CA LEU A 379 7.89 -28.57 -2.19
C LEU A 379 9.39 -28.85 -1.91
N GLY A 380 9.76 -29.39 -0.74
CA GLY A 380 11.15 -29.76 -0.43
C GLY A 380 12.15 -28.61 -0.60
N LEU A 381 11.70 -27.37 -0.39
CA LEU A 381 12.43 -26.16 -0.75
C LEU A 381 13.67 -25.98 0.13
N THR A 382 14.73 -25.45 -0.47
CA THR A 382 15.93 -25.07 0.27
C THR A 382 15.61 -23.88 1.16
N SER A 383 15.48 -24.14 2.46
CA SER A 383 15.44 -23.07 3.45
C SER A 383 16.70 -22.23 3.37
N ILE A 384 16.53 -20.91 3.29
CA ILE A 384 17.52 -20.00 3.84
C ILE A 384 17.31 -20.06 5.36
N THR A 385 17.71 -21.17 5.98
CA THR A 385 17.87 -21.31 7.44
C THR A 385 19.07 -20.46 7.82
N GLY A 386 18.84 -19.15 7.81
CA GLY A 386 19.93 -18.19 7.75
C GLY A 386 19.46 -16.77 7.48
N ILE A 387 18.22 -16.40 7.84
CA ILE A 387 18.05 -15.04 8.38
C ILE A 387 18.82 -15.07 9.71
N SER A 388 20.16 -14.99 9.62
CA SER A 388 20.94 -14.42 10.71
C SER A 388 20.21 -13.14 11.04
N LEU A 389 19.81 -12.96 12.30
CA LEU A 389 19.38 -11.66 12.80
C LEU A 389 20.41 -10.67 12.29
N LEU A 390 20.13 -9.97 11.19
CA LEU A 390 20.88 -8.80 10.85
C LEU A 390 20.61 -7.90 12.05
N PRO A 391 21.64 -7.49 12.79
CA PRO A 391 21.45 -6.63 13.94
C PRO A 391 20.55 -5.48 13.49
N HIS A 392 19.35 -5.42 14.03
CA HIS A 392 18.40 -4.40 13.63
C HIS A 392 18.99 -3.08 14.13
N GLU A 393 19.47 -2.26 13.20
CA GLU A 393 19.93 -0.92 13.59
C GLU A 393 18.70 -0.09 13.97
N PRO A 394 18.70 0.59 15.14
CA PRO A 394 17.65 1.54 15.44
C PRO A 394 17.62 2.61 14.35
N LEU A 395 16.40 2.94 13.88
CA LEU A 395 16.16 3.90 12.81
C LEU A 395 16.99 5.18 13.00
N GLN A 396 18.05 5.33 12.21
CA GLN A 396 18.80 6.59 12.14
C GLN A 396 17.98 7.61 11.34
N SER A 397 17.87 8.83 11.86
CA SER A 397 17.04 9.89 11.31
C SER A 397 17.54 10.48 9.97
N ARG A 398 18.62 9.93 9.39
CA ARG A 398 19.24 10.42 8.15
C ARG A 398 19.74 9.28 7.29
N LYS A 399 19.53 9.41 5.97
CA LYS A 399 20.25 8.66 4.94
C LYS A 399 21.75 8.82 5.15
N SER A 400 22.45 7.73 5.39
CA SER A 400 23.90 7.66 5.25
C SER A 400 24.22 7.42 3.78
N ASP A 401 24.28 8.49 2.99
CA ASP A 401 24.85 8.41 1.66
C ASP A 401 26.37 8.16 1.80
N ALA A 402 26.82 6.98 1.37
CA ALA A 402 28.22 6.72 1.13
C ALA A 402 28.69 7.63 -0.03
N GLY A 403 29.58 8.57 0.28
CA GLY A 403 30.21 9.45 -0.72
C GLY A 403 29.83 10.91 -0.53
N ALA A 404 30.85 11.76 -0.45
CA ALA A 404 30.76 13.19 -0.18
C ALA A 404 29.60 13.89 -0.91
N PRO A 405 28.91 14.84 -0.25
CA PRO A 405 27.76 15.52 -0.86
C PRO A 405 28.21 16.26 -2.13
N PRO A 406 27.47 16.14 -3.24
CA PRO A 406 27.76 16.95 -4.42
C PRO A 406 27.64 18.42 -4.05
N LYS A 407 28.68 19.22 -4.33
CA LYS A 407 28.62 20.68 -4.20
C LYS A 407 27.50 21.20 -5.10
N GLY A 408 26.31 21.42 -4.51
CA GLY A 408 25.17 22.00 -5.19
C GLY A 408 25.53 23.38 -5.73
N ALA A 409 25.12 23.67 -6.96
CA ALA A 409 25.26 24.99 -7.55
C ALA A 409 24.62 26.04 -6.64
N ARG A 410 25.39 27.08 -6.26
CA ARG A 410 24.93 28.26 -5.51
C ARG A 410 23.78 28.93 -6.28
N ARG A 411 22.52 28.59 -5.95
CA ARG A 411 21.35 29.36 -6.40
C ARG A 411 21.22 30.58 -5.49
N GLY A 412 21.30 31.77 -6.11
CA GLY A 412 21.67 33.04 -5.48
C GLY A 412 20.75 33.52 -4.35
N ALA A 413 21.38 33.93 -3.24
CA ALA A 413 20.78 34.55 -2.07
C ALA A 413 19.87 35.75 -2.40
N ALA A 414 20.10 36.43 -3.53
CA ALA A 414 19.30 37.57 -3.97
C ALA A 414 17.83 37.22 -4.29
N LYS A 415 17.55 36.02 -4.83
CA LYS A 415 16.17 35.63 -5.18
C LYS A 415 15.35 35.26 -3.94
N ALA A 416 15.98 34.62 -2.96
CA ALA A 416 15.36 34.30 -1.67
C ALA A 416 15.07 35.55 -0.81
N ALA A 417 15.94 36.55 -0.85
CA ALA A 417 15.72 37.83 -0.17
C ALA A 417 14.52 38.59 -0.77
N LYS A 418 14.41 38.64 -2.10
CA LYS A 418 13.31 39.30 -2.79
C LYS A 418 11.95 38.63 -2.51
N THR A 419 11.91 37.30 -2.46
CA THR A 419 10.69 36.55 -2.09
C THR A 419 10.30 36.77 -0.62
N ARG A 420 11.26 36.90 0.30
CA ARG A 420 10.97 37.23 1.71
C ARG A 420 10.38 38.62 1.86
N GLN A 421 10.93 39.63 1.18
CA GLN A 421 10.45 41.01 1.26
C GLN A 421 9.01 41.14 0.75
N VAL A 422 8.69 40.53 -0.40
CA VAL A 422 7.33 40.50 -0.96
C VAL A 422 6.33 39.79 -0.03
N ASN A 423 6.75 38.71 0.63
CA ASN A 423 5.88 38.01 1.58
C ASN A 423 5.66 38.79 2.89
N THR A 424 6.64 39.58 3.33
CA THR A 424 6.50 40.45 4.51
C THR A 424 5.55 41.62 4.22
N GLU A 425 5.65 42.23 3.04
CA GLU A 425 4.73 43.30 2.61
C GLU A 425 3.29 42.79 2.45
N ARG A 426 3.09 41.60 1.88
CA ARG A 426 1.77 40.95 1.80
C ARG A 426 1.15 40.67 3.18
N ARG A 427 1.96 40.26 4.16
CA ARG A 427 1.48 40.01 5.53
C ARG A 427 1.07 41.31 6.24
N LYS A 428 1.80 42.41 6.03
CA LYS A 428 1.40 43.72 6.55
C LYS A 428 0.08 44.20 5.95
N ALA A 429 -0.06 44.11 4.63
CA ALA A 429 -1.30 44.50 3.94
C ALA A 429 -2.52 43.65 4.36
N TYR A 430 -2.31 42.37 4.67
CA TYR A 430 -3.38 41.49 5.18
C TYR A 430 -3.79 41.85 6.61
N GLY A 431 -2.82 42.13 7.49
CA GLY A 431 -3.10 42.57 8.86
C GLY A 431 -3.78 43.94 8.94
N GLU A 432 -3.42 44.87 8.06
CA GLU A 432 -4.09 46.19 7.97
C GLU A 432 -5.54 46.07 7.47
N ARG A 433 -5.83 45.11 6.57
CA ARG A 433 -7.20 44.80 6.13
C ARG A 433 -8.04 44.14 7.22
N GLU A 434 -7.49 43.19 7.97
CA GLU A 434 -8.23 42.59 9.09
C GLU A 434 -8.51 43.59 10.23
N ALA A 435 -7.58 44.51 10.50
CA ALA A 435 -7.81 45.59 11.46
C ALA A 435 -8.91 46.56 11.03
N GLN A 436 -9.08 46.80 9.71
CA GLN A 436 -10.17 47.62 9.18
C GLN A 436 -11.53 46.90 9.24
N ILE A 437 -11.57 45.59 9.01
CA ILE A 437 -12.80 44.77 9.08
C ILE A 437 -13.28 44.67 10.54
N ASN A 438 -12.39 44.38 11.50
CA ASN A 438 -12.76 44.27 12.92
C ASN A 438 -13.23 45.60 13.53
N ASN A 439 -12.83 46.75 12.97
CA ASN A 439 -13.33 48.06 13.41
C ASN A 439 -14.71 48.41 12.82
N GLN A 440 -15.16 47.75 11.75
CA GLN A 440 -16.51 47.94 11.19
C GLN A 440 -17.56 47.06 11.89
N ASP A 441 -17.19 45.84 12.31
CA ASP A 441 -18.14 44.89 12.93
C ASP A 441 -18.48 45.24 14.40
N ASN A 442 -17.68 46.05 15.07
CA ASN A 442 -17.94 46.48 16.46
C ASN A 442 -19.04 47.56 16.60
N ASN A 443 -19.68 47.99 15.50
CA ASN A 443 -20.69 49.04 15.51
C ASN A 443 -22.10 48.57 15.09
N GLN A 444 -22.35 47.26 15.00
CA GLN A 444 -23.69 46.70 14.79
C GLN A 444 -23.97 45.52 15.73
N SER A 445 -24.39 45.82 16.95
CA SER A 445 -25.11 44.86 17.79
C SER A 445 -26.56 44.74 17.30
N VAL A 446 -26.93 43.58 16.75
CA VAL A 446 -28.32 43.21 16.49
C VAL A 446 -28.66 42.02 17.39
N ASP A 447 -29.56 42.23 18.34
CA ASP A 447 -30.13 41.20 19.20
C ASP A 447 -30.94 40.19 18.36
N PHE A 448 -30.66 38.89 18.51
CA PHE A 448 -31.48 37.81 17.98
C PHE A 448 -32.25 37.14 19.11
N THR A 449 -33.58 37.13 19.01
CA THR A 449 -34.50 36.46 19.95
C THR A 449 -34.91 35.06 19.45
N ASP A 450 -35.29 34.21 20.41
CA ASP A 450 -35.60 32.76 20.38
C ASP A 450 -36.71 32.24 19.42
N SER A 451 -37.03 32.91 18.31
CA SER A 451 -38.17 32.53 17.46
C SER A 451 -37.88 31.63 16.25
N ASP A 452 -36.62 31.29 15.94
CA ASP A 452 -36.26 30.68 14.64
C ASP A 452 -36.09 29.14 14.65
N TRP A 453 -36.54 28.46 15.70
CA TRP A 453 -36.35 27.01 15.88
C TRP A 453 -37.63 26.16 15.78
N LYS A 454 -38.42 26.30 14.71
CA LYS A 454 -39.47 25.30 14.40
C LYS A 454 -39.60 25.00 12.92
N GLY A 455 -39.29 23.76 12.56
CA GLY A 455 -39.87 23.13 11.37
C GLY A 455 -38.97 22.08 10.73
N TYR A 456 -38.93 20.86 11.28
CA TYR A 456 -38.77 19.62 10.51
C TYR A 456 -39.33 18.47 11.36
N ASP A 457 -40.62 18.18 11.14
CA ASP A 457 -41.28 16.95 11.58
C ASP A 457 -40.93 15.81 10.60
N TYR A 458 -40.78 14.60 11.16
CA TYR A 458 -40.53 13.35 10.45
C TYR A 458 -41.85 12.69 10.03
N GLU A 459 -41.96 12.36 8.75
CA GLU A 459 -42.67 11.16 8.26
C GLU A 459 -41.76 10.36 7.32
#